data_AF-A0AA48H1V2-F1
#
_entry.id   AF-A0AA48H1V2-F1
#
_cell.length_a   1.000
_cell.length_b   1.000
_cell.length_c   1.000
_cell.angle_alpha   90.00
_cell.angle_beta   90.00
_cell.angle_gamma   90.00
#
_symmetry.space_group_name_H-M   'P 1'
#
loop_
_entity.id
_entity.type
_entity.pdbx_description
1 polymer ?
#
loop_
_entity_poly.entity_id
_entity_poly.type
_entity_poly.pdbx_seq_one_letter_code
_entity_poly.pdbx_strand_id
1 'polypeptide(L)'
;MADAKPLPKLPAPLRGPKAFKASWKPVLLNWLVPGLGYWIIGERGRAKALFGVSAVFLLMGFLQLQFGAVDGIRGGVYVPTFAPFQWMPTLGALATAGTGPIYAVYGWLFGGVGTEPVRNLVQEYGASYVMVTGILNWMACFDIFDRTTGRWVWRLPRDEQETLATQEEPKAK
;
A
#
# COMPACT_ATOMS: atom_id res chain seq x y z
N MET A 1 -38.35 -9.62 21.76
CA MET A 1 -37.51 -9.54 20.55
C MET A 1 -37.22 -8.07 20.35
N ALA A 2 -35.98 -7.63 20.57
CA ALA A 2 -35.65 -6.21 20.50
C ALA A 2 -35.95 -5.71 19.07
N ASP A 3 -36.74 -4.64 18.96
CA ASP A 3 -37.00 -3.94 17.70
C ASP A 3 -35.66 -3.66 17.02
N ALA A 4 -35.41 -4.36 15.92
CA ALA A 4 -34.22 -4.12 15.12
C ALA A 4 -34.36 -2.72 14.52
N LYS A 5 -33.58 -1.76 15.05
CA LYS A 5 -33.51 -0.41 14.51
C LYS A 5 -33.38 -0.48 12.97
N PRO A 6 -34.19 0.29 12.23
CA PRO A 6 -34.17 0.25 10.77
C PRO A 6 -32.76 0.56 10.24
N LEU A 7 -32.38 -0.09 9.15
CA LEU A 7 -31.06 0.12 8.55
C LEU A 7 -30.88 1.60 8.13
N PRO A 8 -29.70 2.20 8.37
CA PRO A 8 -29.41 3.55 7.89
C PRO A 8 -29.52 3.58 6.35
N LYS A 9 -30.12 4.65 5.82
CA LYS A 9 -30.31 4.86 4.39
C LYS A 9 -28.98 5.26 3.73
N LEU A 10 -28.13 4.28 3.46
CA LEU A 10 -26.84 4.47 2.80
C LEU A 10 -26.82 3.82 1.41
N PRO A 11 -26.05 4.36 0.46
CA PRO A 11 -25.92 3.74 -0.85
C PRO A 11 -25.27 2.36 -0.73
N ALA A 12 -25.83 1.39 -1.47
CA ALA A 12 -25.27 0.05 -1.54
C ALA A 12 -23.90 0.07 -2.22
N PRO A 13 -22.93 -0.76 -1.76
CA PRO A 13 -21.60 -0.79 -2.35
C PRO A 13 -21.65 -1.29 -3.79
N LEU A 14 -20.81 -0.72 -4.64
CA LEU A 14 -20.66 -1.15 -6.03
C LEU A 14 -20.18 -2.60 -6.08
N ARG A 15 -20.67 -3.35 -7.07
CA ARG A 15 -20.30 -4.75 -7.34
C ARG A 15 -19.96 -4.97 -8.81
N GLY A 16 -19.18 -6.03 -9.06
CA GLY A 16 -18.84 -6.49 -10.40
C GLY A 16 -18.20 -5.41 -11.28
N PRO A 17 -18.64 -5.25 -12.54
CA PRO A 17 -18.04 -4.30 -13.49
C PRO A 17 -18.06 -2.84 -13.03
N LYS A 18 -19.10 -2.41 -12.30
CA LYS A 18 -19.20 -1.03 -11.79
C LYS A 18 -18.12 -0.75 -10.74
N ALA A 19 -17.87 -1.72 -9.86
CA ALA A 19 -16.82 -1.62 -8.86
C ALA A 19 -15.43 -1.54 -9.51
N PHE A 20 -15.17 -2.38 -10.51
CA PHE A 20 -13.93 -2.33 -11.27
C PHE A 20 -13.75 -0.98 -11.95
N LYS A 21 -14.77 -0.48 -12.67
CA LYS A 21 -14.71 0.81 -13.39
C LYS A 21 -14.39 1.99 -12.45
N ALA A 22 -14.92 1.98 -11.23
CA ALA A 22 -14.67 3.02 -10.23
C ALA A 22 -13.27 2.93 -9.58
N SER A 23 -12.73 1.72 -9.41
CA SER A 23 -11.54 1.49 -8.59
C SER A 23 -10.24 1.32 -9.36
N TRP A 24 -10.27 0.84 -10.60
CA TRP A 24 -9.04 0.45 -11.31
C TRP A 24 -8.03 1.59 -11.46
N LYS A 25 -8.48 2.80 -11.82
CA LYS A 25 -7.62 3.98 -11.98
C LYS A 25 -6.95 4.38 -10.66
N PRO A 26 -7.67 4.68 -9.58
CA PRO A 26 -7.06 5.13 -8.34
C PRO A 26 -6.19 4.03 -7.70
N VAL A 27 -6.56 2.75 -7.80
CA VAL A 27 -5.74 1.63 -7.32
C VAL A 27 -4.43 1.53 -8.10
N LEU A 28 -4.48 1.53 -9.43
CA LEU A 28 -3.28 1.46 -10.27
C LEU A 28 -2.36 2.66 -10.01
N LEU A 29 -2.92 3.86 -9.92
CA LEU A 29 -2.16 5.08 -9.67
C LEU A 29 -1.51 5.07 -8.29
N ASN A 30 -2.18 4.51 -7.27
CA ASN A 30 -1.57 4.33 -5.95
C ASN A 30 -0.44 3.28 -5.96
N TRP A 31 -0.63 2.18 -6.69
CA TRP A 31 0.43 1.19 -6.84
C TRP A 31 1.66 1.78 -7.56
N LEU A 32 1.45 2.61 -8.59
CA LEU A 32 2.54 3.29 -9.31
C LEU A 32 3.29 4.30 -8.44
N VAL A 33 2.55 5.12 -7.69
CA VAL A 33 3.11 6.13 -6.79
C VAL A 33 2.30 6.10 -5.48
N PRO A 34 2.89 5.65 -4.36
CA PRO A 34 2.20 5.61 -3.08
C PRO A 34 1.58 6.97 -2.73
N GLY A 35 0.27 7.00 -2.52
CA GLY A 35 -0.50 8.20 -2.19
C GLY A 35 -1.25 8.83 -3.37
N LEU A 36 -0.89 8.54 -4.63
CA LEU A 36 -1.51 9.18 -5.79
C LEU A 36 -2.99 8.78 -5.95
N GLY A 37 -3.36 7.55 -5.60
CA GLY A 37 -4.78 7.14 -5.64
C GLY A 37 -5.64 7.90 -4.62
N TYR A 38 -5.14 8.10 -3.39
CA TYR A 38 -5.80 8.94 -2.40
C TYR A 38 -5.95 10.39 -2.88
N TRP A 39 -4.95 10.90 -3.60
CA TRP A 39 -5.01 12.26 -4.13
C TRP A 39 -6.17 12.44 -5.10
N ILE A 40 -6.38 11.48 -6.00
CA ILE A 40 -7.40 11.56 -7.05
C ILE A 40 -8.81 11.40 -6.49
N ILE A 41 -8.99 10.60 -5.43
CA ILE A 41 -10.29 10.50 -4.74
C ILE A 41 -10.56 11.68 -3.79
N GLY A 42 -9.65 12.65 -3.69
CA GLY A 42 -9.81 13.87 -2.89
C GLY A 42 -9.27 13.79 -1.47
N GLU A 43 -8.75 12.65 -1.04
CA GLU A 43 -8.25 12.40 0.32
C GLU A 43 -6.79 12.87 0.50
N ARG A 44 -6.57 14.17 0.34
CA ARG A 44 -5.22 14.78 0.31
C ARG A 44 -4.39 14.53 1.57
N GLY A 45 -5.03 14.42 2.74
CA GLY A 45 -4.33 14.14 4.01
C GLY A 45 -3.65 12.76 3.99
N ARG A 46 -4.42 11.72 3.62
CA ARG A 46 -3.92 10.34 3.49
C ARG A 46 -2.90 10.22 2.37
N ALA A 47 -3.13 10.91 1.25
CA ALA A 47 -2.19 10.97 0.13
C ALA A 47 -0.81 11.46 0.58
N LYS A 48 -0.76 12.61 1.28
CA LYS A 48 0.48 13.19 1.80
C LYS A 48 1.16 12.27 2.83
N ALA A 49 0.38 11.69 3.74
CA ALA A 49 0.90 10.80 4.77
C ALA A 49 1.55 9.55 4.16
N LEU A 50 0.84 8.85 3.26
CA LEU A 50 1.37 7.66 2.60
C LEU A 50 2.61 7.98 1.77
N PHE A 51 2.55 9.02 0.93
CA PHE A 51 3.69 9.44 0.12
C PHE A 51 4.90 9.81 0.99
N GLY A 52 4.69 10.57 2.06
CA GLY A 52 5.75 11.00 2.98
C GLY A 52 6.42 9.82 3.68
N VAL A 53 5.63 8.91 4.26
CA VAL A 53 6.18 7.71 4.92
C VAL A 53 6.91 6.83 3.92
N SER A 54 6.34 6.58 2.75
CA SER A 54 6.98 5.80 1.70
C SER A 54 8.29 6.43 1.24
N ALA A 55 8.32 7.75 1.02
CA ALA A 55 9.53 8.46 0.59
C ALA A 55 10.64 8.36 1.64
N VAL A 56 10.31 8.54 2.93
CA VAL A 56 11.28 8.41 4.03
C VAL A 56 11.82 6.99 4.11
N PHE A 57 10.96 5.98 4.06
CA PHE A 57 11.39 4.58 4.19
C PHE A 57 12.19 4.11 2.98
N LEU A 58 11.81 4.52 1.77
CA LEU A 58 12.62 4.27 0.59
C LEU A 58 13.98 4.97 0.72
N LEU A 59 14.02 6.24 1.11
CA LEU A 59 15.30 6.93 1.31
C LEU A 59 16.19 6.24 2.35
N MET A 60 15.63 5.85 3.50
CA MET A 60 16.35 5.09 4.52
C MET A 60 16.83 3.74 4.00
N GLY A 61 15.96 3.02 3.29
CA GLY A 61 16.28 1.75 2.63
C GLY A 61 17.46 1.89 1.69
N PHE A 62 17.42 2.87 0.78
CA PHE A 62 18.51 3.18 -0.14
C PHE A 62 19.82 3.47 0.59
N LEU A 63 19.80 4.37 1.59
CA LEU A 63 21.02 4.76 2.32
C LEU A 63 21.64 3.57 3.06
N GLN A 64 20.83 2.72 3.69
CA GLN A 64 21.32 1.56 4.43
C GLN A 64 21.80 0.44 3.51
N LEU A 65 21.14 0.22 2.37
CA LEU A 65 21.62 -0.76 1.38
C LEU A 65 22.92 -0.29 0.73
N GLN A 66 23.06 1.01 0.45
CA GLN A 66 24.22 1.58 -0.23
C GLN A 66 25.44 1.79 0.68
N PHE A 67 25.22 2.26 1.91
CA PHE A 67 26.29 2.71 2.83
C PHE A 67 26.33 1.94 4.15
N GLY A 68 25.49 0.91 4.33
CA GLY A 68 25.37 0.20 5.60
C GLY A 68 26.56 -0.70 5.97
N ALA A 69 27.51 -0.96 5.06
CA ALA A 69 28.70 -1.75 5.34
C ALA A 69 29.99 -0.91 5.21
N VAL A 70 30.93 -1.18 6.12
CA VAL A 70 32.22 -0.47 6.23
C VAL A 70 33.12 -0.70 5.01
N ASP A 71 33.03 -1.89 4.39
CA ASP A 71 33.92 -2.31 3.28
C ASP A 71 33.32 -2.07 1.89
N GLY A 72 32.31 -1.20 1.77
CA GLY A 72 31.70 -0.84 0.48
C GLY A 72 30.82 -1.92 -0.16
N ILE A 73 30.54 -3.01 0.57
CA ILE A 73 29.64 -4.09 0.15
C ILE A 73 28.19 -3.58 0.23
N ARG A 74 27.40 -3.80 -0.83
CA ARG A 74 26.00 -3.36 -0.86
C ARG A 74 25.08 -4.41 -0.27
N GLY A 75 24.04 -3.96 0.43
CA GLY A 75 22.95 -4.80 0.88
C GLY A 75 22.07 -5.24 -0.28
N GLY A 76 21.30 -6.31 -0.06
CA GLY A 76 20.39 -6.88 -1.05
C GLY A 76 18.92 -6.59 -0.74
N VAL A 77 18.11 -6.32 -1.77
CA VAL A 77 16.65 -6.43 -1.66
C VAL A 77 16.19 -7.85 -1.97
N TYR A 78 14.96 -8.20 -1.56
CA TYR A 78 14.38 -9.47 -1.96
C TYR A 78 14.14 -9.51 -3.46
N VAL A 79 14.71 -10.52 -4.13
CA VAL A 79 14.52 -10.83 -5.55
C VAL A 79 13.90 -12.24 -5.62
N PRO A 80 12.94 -12.49 -6.53
CA PRO A 80 12.32 -13.80 -6.60
C PRO A 80 13.31 -14.84 -7.13
N THR A 81 13.42 -15.96 -6.42
CA THR A 81 14.34 -17.06 -6.75
C THR A 81 13.54 -18.26 -7.23
N PHE A 82 13.65 -18.58 -8.52
CA PHE A 82 12.87 -19.64 -9.16
C PHE A 82 13.68 -20.93 -9.45
N ALA A 83 15.01 -20.91 -9.34
CA ALA A 83 15.87 -22.06 -9.65
C ALA A 83 17.09 -22.15 -8.69
N PRO A 84 17.05 -22.99 -7.63
CA PRO A 84 15.87 -23.71 -7.14
C PRO A 84 14.81 -22.73 -6.60
N PHE A 85 13.54 -23.10 -6.68
CA PHE A 85 12.47 -22.24 -6.16
C PHE A 85 12.59 -22.07 -4.64
N GLN A 86 12.65 -20.82 -4.18
CA GLN A 86 12.70 -20.49 -2.76
C GLN A 86 11.52 -19.60 -2.37
N TRP A 87 10.71 -20.09 -1.45
CA TRP A 87 9.48 -19.41 -1.03
C TRP A 87 9.75 -18.08 -0.34
N MET A 88 10.72 -18.05 0.59
CA MET A 88 10.96 -16.89 1.44
C MET A 88 11.43 -15.64 0.67
N PRO A 89 12.46 -15.72 -0.20
CA PRO A 89 12.88 -14.56 -1.01
C PRO A 89 11.79 -14.14 -2.01
N THR A 90 11.04 -15.10 -2.55
CA THR A 90 9.96 -14.82 -3.50
C THR A 90 8.78 -14.10 -2.84
N LEU A 91 8.39 -14.48 -1.63
CA LEU A 91 7.39 -13.73 -0.87
C LEU A 91 7.88 -12.34 -0.46
N GLY A 92 9.15 -12.22 -0.04
CA GLY A 92 9.76 -10.93 0.24
C GLY A 92 9.76 -10.01 -0.99
N ALA A 93 10.04 -10.56 -2.17
CA ALA A 93 9.97 -9.85 -3.43
C ALA A 93 8.54 -9.40 -3.77
N LEU A 94 7.53 -10.24 -3.54
CA LEU A 94 6.12 -9.89 -3.75
C LEU A 94 5.66 -8.76 -2.80
N ALA A 95 6.07 -8.82 -1.54
CA ALA A 95 5.83 -7.76 -0.57
C ALA A 95 6.47 -6.44 -1.02
N THR A 96 7.74 -6.51 -1.44
CA THR A 96 8.52 -5.35 -1.92
C THR A 96 7.97 -4.78 -3.24
N ALA A 97 7.42 -5.62 -4.11
CA ALA A 97 6.78 -5.21 -5.37
C ALA A 97 5.55 -4.29 -5.15
N GLY A 98 5.02 -4.21 -3.93
CA GLY A 98 4.00 -3.24 -3.57
C GLY A 98 4.48 -1.79 -3.65
N THR A 99 5.80 -1.56 -3.59
CA THR A 99 6.37 -0.21 -3.78
C THR A 99 6.15 0.33 -5.20
N GLY A 100 5.71 -0.53 -6.13
CA GLY A 100 5.44 -0.16 -7.50
C GLY A 100 6.68 -0.29 -8.40
N PRO A 101 6.74 0.48 -9.50
CA PRO A 101 7.87 0.45 -10.43
C PRO A 101 9.23 0.73 -9.79
N ILE A 102 9.25 1.42 -8.64
CA ILE A 102 10.50 1.69 -7.92
C ILE A 102 11.17 0.40 -7.44
N TYR A 103 10.41 -0.68 -7.22
CA TYR A 103 10.99 -1.99 -6.93
C TYR A 103 11.97 -2.45 -8.02
N ALA A 104 11.69 -2.17 -9.30
CA ALA A 104 12.61 -2.51 -10.39
C ALA A 104 13.93 -1.73 -10.29
N VAL A 105 13.88 -0.47 -9.85
CA VAL A 105 15.08 0.34 -9.58
C VAL A 105 15.89 -0.27 -8.45
N TYR A 106 15.24 -0.68 -7.36
CA TYR A 106 15.92 -1.36 -6.25
C TYR A 106 16.48 -2.73 -6.66
N GLY A 107 15.73 -3.53 -7.42
CA GLY A 107 16.21 -4.83 -7.90
C GLY A 107 17.40 -4.68 -8.84
N TRP A 108 17.45 -3.63 -9.67
CA TRP A 108 18.60 -3.35 -10.52
C TRP A 108 19.84 -2.90 -9.72
N LEU A 109 19.65 -2.03 -8.72
CA LEU A 109 20.75 -1.50 -7.90
C LEU A 109 21.27 -2.48 -6.84
N PHE A 110 20.37 -3.30 -6.29
CA PHE A 110 20.58 -4.08 -5.06
C PHE A 110 20.11 -5.55 -5.17
N GLY A 111 19.91 -6.08 -6.38
CA GLY A 111 19.44 -7.46 -6.59
C GLY A 111 20.42 -8.38 -7.34
N GLY A 112 21.66 -7.94 -7.55
CA GLY A 112 22.65 -8.67 -8.35
C GLY A 112 23.38 -9.78 -7.58
N VAL A 113 24.10 -10.65 -8.30
CA VAL A 113 24.88 -11.76 -7.72
C VAL A 113 25.98 -11.28 -6.73
N GLY A 114 26.37 -10.00 -6.80
CA GLY A 114 27.30 -9.35 -5.86
C GLY A 114 26.64 -8.67 -4.65
N THR A 115 25.30 -8.68 -4.54
CA THR A 115 24.63 -8.34 -3.28
C THR A 115 24.55 -9.62 -2.47
N GLU A 116 25.53 -9.79 -1.60
CA GLU A 116 25.60 -10.98 -0.78
C GLU A 116 24.42 -11.05 0.20
N PRO A 117 23.99 -12.27 0.56
CA PRO A 117 23.01 -12.45 1.62
C PRO A 117 23.55 -11.79 2.89
N VAL A 118 22.84 -10.75 3.34
CA VAL A 118 22.77 -10.25 4.70
C VAL A 118 24.08 -10.40 5.50
N ARG A 119 24.99 -9.42 5.38
CA ARG A 119 26.26 -9.40 6.15
C ARG A 119 26.16 -8.67 7.49
N ASN A 120 25.25 -7.69 7.62
CA ASN A 120 25.10 -6.92 8.86
C ASN A 120 23.66 -6.39 9.08
N LEU A 121 23.39 -6.05 10.34
CA LEU A 121 22.06 -5.62 10.82
C LEU A 121 21.53 -4.38 10.09
N VAL A 122 22.41 -3.45 9.70
CA VAL A 122 22.01 -2.20 9.02
C VAL A 122 21.44 -2.51 7.64
N GLN A 123 22.05 -3.43 6.89
CA GLN A 123 21.58 -3.81 5.56
C GLN A 123 20.27 -4.61 5.61
N GLU A 124 20.05 -5.39 6.67
CA GLU A 124 18.75 -6.05 6.93
C GLU A 124 17.62 -5.03 7.11
N TYR A 125 17.89 -3.98 7.89
CA TYR A 125 16.93 -2.89 8.06
C TYR A 125 16.66 -2.18 6.74
N GLY A 126 17.68 -2.01 5.89
CA GLY A 126 17.55 -1.42 4.57
C GLY A 126 16.51 -2.15 3.72
N ALA A 127 16.65 -3.47 3.57
CA ALA A 127 15.68 -4.30 2.86
C ALA A 127 14.29 -4.27 3.51
N SER A 128 14.24 -4.27 4.85
CA SER A 128 13.01 -4.24 5.62
C SER A 128 12.20 -2.94 5.39
N TYR A 129 12.86 -1.77 5.32
CA TYR A 129 12.16 -0.51 5.02
C TYR A 129 11.49 -0.51 3.65
N VAL A 130 12.16 -1.04 2.63
CA VAL A 130 11.60 -1.15 1.27
C VAL A 130 10.42 -2.14 1.27
N MET A 131 10.58 -3.29 1.92
CA MET A 131 9.51 -4.29 2.04
C MET A 131 8.28 -3.75 2.77
N VAL A 132 8.47 -3.09 3.92
CA VAL A 132 7.38 -2.47 4.71
C VAL A 132 6.66 -1.41 3.88
N THR A 133 7.40 -0.59 3.13
CA THR A 133 6.80 0.38 2.21
C THR A 133 5.90 -0.30 1.18
N GLY A 134 6.33 -1.44 0.63
CA GLY A 134 5.54 -2.19 -0.32
C GLY A 134 4.27 -2.78 0.27
N ILE A 135 4.36 -3.38 1.46
CA ILE A 135 3.18 -3.90 2.19
C ILE A 135 2.20 -2.78 2.51
N LEU A 136 2.67 -1.63 3.00
CA LEU A 136 1.83 -0.47 3.28
C LEU A 136 1.08 0.00 2.03
N ASN A 137 1.77 0.04 0.88
CA ASN A 137 1.13 0.44 -0.36
C ASN A 137 0.12 -0.59 -0.88
N TRP A 138 0.39 -1.90 -0.70
CA TRP A 138 -0.60 -2.95 -0.99
C TRP A 138 -1.87 -2.79 -0.14
N MET A 139 -1.71 -2.55 1.16
CA MET A 139 -2.84 -2.31 2.07
C MET A 139 -3.62 -1.05 1.67
N ALA A 140 -2.92 0.02 1.29
CA ALA A 140 -3.53 1.25 0.79
C ALA A 140 -4.34 1.01 -0.50
N CYS A 141 -3.84 0.18 -1.42
CA CYS A 141 -4.59 -0.20 -2.61
C CYS A 141 -5.92 -0.89 -2.27
N PHE A 142 -5.96 -1.74 -1.22
CA PHE A 142 -7.21 -2.34 -0.74
C PHE A 142 -8.15 -1.31 -0.12
N ASP A 143 -7.65 -0.40 0.73
CA ASP A 143 -8.47 0.68 1.30
C ASP A 143 -9.04 1.61 0.20
N ILE A 144 -8.25 1.94 -0.83
CA ILE A 144 -8.72 2.75 -1.97
C ILE A 144 -9.79 2.01 -2.77
N PHE A 145 -9.63 0.71 -3.02
CA PHE A 145 -10.66 -0.10 -3.64
C PHE A 145 -11.97 -0.05 -2.82
N ASP A 146 -11.86 -0.15 -1.51
CA ASP A 146 -13.01 -0.11 -0.62
C ASP A 146 -13.69 1.26 -0.54
N ARG A 147 -12.92 2.34 -0.62
CA ARG A 147 -13.40 3.72 -0.69
C ARG A 147 -14.16 3.99 -1.97
N THR A 148 -13.54 3.66 -3.09
CA THR A 148 -14.10 3.91 -4.43
C THR A 148 -15.33 3.06 -4.74
N THR A 149 -15.47 1.91 -4.07
CA THR A 149 -16.65 1.04 -4.20
C THR A 149 -17.73 1.31 -3.16
N GLY A 150 -17.50 2.20 -2.19
CA GLY A 150 -18.45 2.50 -1.10
C GLY A 150 -18.54 1.44 -0.01
N ARG A 151 -17.69 0.39 -0.05
CA ARG A 151 -17.66 -0.68 0.97
C ARG A 151 -17.12 -0.21 2.32
N TRP A 152 -16.41 0.91 2.35
CA TRP A 152 -15.81 1.44 3.56
C TRP A 152 -16.87 1.94 4.55
N VAL A 153 -17.96 2.55 4.09
CA VAL A 153 -19.04 3.07 4.93
C VAL A 153 -19.67 1.97 5.78
N TRP A 154 -19.88 0.80 5.16
CA TRP A 154 -20.48 -0.37 5.81
C TRP A 154 -19.55 -1.08 6.81
N ARG A 155 -18.29 -0.66 6.92
CA ARG A 155 -17.35 -1.12 7.96
C ARG A 155 -17.30 -0.20 9.18
N LEU A 156 -17.89 0.99 9.10
CA LEU A 156 -17.94 1.91 10.23
C LEU A 156 -18.89 1.40 11.31
N PRO A 157 -18.71 1.81 12.57
CA PRO A 157 -19.71 1.67 13.62
C PRO A 157 -21.09 2.21 13.19
N ARG A 158 -22.18 1.66 13.74
CA ARG A 158 -23.55 2.01 13.32
C ARG A 158 -23.90 3.48 13.55
N ASP A 159 -23.43 4.04 14.66
CA ASP A 159 -23.57 5.45 15.00
C ASP A 159 -22.93 6.35 13.92
N GLU A 160 -21.74 6.02 13.44
CA GLU A 160 -21.11 6.75 12.34
C GLU A 160 -21.90 6.59 11.03
N GLN A 161 -22.41 5.39 10.73
CA GLN A 161 -23.27 5.17 9.56
C GLN A 161 -24.54 6.04 9.60
N GLU A 162 -25.19 6.14 10.76
CA GLU A 162 -26.38 6.98 10.96
C GLU A 162 -26.05 8.47 10.79
N THR A 163 -24.90 8.93 11.28
CA THR A 163 -24.47 10.33 11.09
C THR A 163 -24.23 10.67 9.62
N LEU A 164 -23.62 9.76 8.86
CA LEU A 164 -23.39 9.92 7.42
C LEU A 164 -24.71 9.90 6.64
N ALA A 165 -25.62 8.97 6.96
CA ALA A 165 -26.93 8.90 6.33
C ALA A 165 -27.72 10.21 6.52
N THR A 166 -27.61 10.82 7.71
CA THR A 166 -28.27 12.10 8.02
C THR A 166 -27.64 13.28 7.26
N GLN A 167 -26.32 13.25 7.02
CA GLN A 167 -25.62 14.29 6.25
C GLN A 167 -25.92 14.21 4.74
N GLU A 168 -26.21 13.01 4.23
CA GLU A 168 -26.60 12.79 2.83
C GLU A 168 -28.06 13.11 2.54
N GLU A 169 -28.94 13.21 3.55
CA GLU A 169 -30.30 13.70 3.34
C GLU A 169 -30.25 15.17 2.88
N PRO A 170 -30.80 15.52 1.70
CA PRO A 170 -30.81 16.90 1.24
C PRO A 170 -31.56 17.72 2.28
N LYS A 171 -30.89 18.74 2.85
CA LYS A 171 -31.55 19.73 3.70
C LYS A 171 -32.76 20.24 2.93
N ALA A 172 -33.96 19.86 3.35
CA ALA A 172 -35.20 20.37 2.80
C ALA A 172 -35.11 21.89 2.86
N LYS A 173 -35.08 22.54 1.69
CA LYS A 173 -35.18 23.99 1.58
C LYS A 173 -36.58 24.44 1.98
#